data_AF-A0A507WBR1-F1
#
_entry.id   AF-A0A507WBR1-F1
#
_cell.length_a   1.000
_cell.length_b   1.000
_cell.length_c   1.000
_cell.angle_alpha   90.00
_cell.angle_beta   90.00
_cell.angle_gamma   90.00
#
_symmetry.space_group_name_H-M   'P 1'
#
loop_
_entity.id
_entity.type
_entity.pdbx_description
1 polymer ?
#
loop_
_entity_poly.entity_id
_entity_poly.type
_entity_poly.pdbx_seq_one_letter_code
_entity_poly.pdbx_strand_id
1 'polypeptide(L)'
;MTSKDGLSEVFYKIGVAQDVDKRFNFGKKTVLESNLSLTEKLARMMRKEKYVSDFPYNYEKIHSVEYKYEGDALIAEKSILDIIKKYQYWPKEDFSGKSECVSCDASDVDEFKKNIIKHMDADSSEREKNAPNQLLYNMANNKTSIREQDKIKRHLLVLDECKKIANRNKA
;
A
#
# COMPACT_ATOMS: atom_id res chain seq x y z
N MET A 1 -2.52 -4.91 -14.06
CA MET A 1 -1.13 -4.79 -14.52
C MET A 1 -0.98 -5.64 -15.75
N THR A 2 -0.30 -5.11 -16.76
CA THR A 2 -0.10 -5.78 -18.05
C THR A 2 1.36 -5.65 -18.46
N SER A 3 1.91 -6.68 -19.09
CA SER A 3 3.22 -6.61 -19.74
C SER A 3 3.25 -5.48 -20.78
N LYS A 4 4.45 -4.96 -21.10
CA LYS A 4 4.59 -3.84 -22.06
C LYS A 4 4.06 -4.15 -23.45
N ASP A 5 4.13 -5.43 -23.85
CA ASP A 5 3.55 -5.93 -25.10
C ASP A 5 2.02 -6.13 -25.03
N GLY A 6 1.41 -5.97 -23.85
CA GLY A 6 -0.02 -6.12 -23.62
C GLY A 6 -0.55 -7.56 -23.68
N LEU A 7 0.30 -8.56 -23.93
CA LEU A 7 -0.12 -9.92 -24.31
C LEU A 7 0.48 -11.01 -23.41
N SER A 8 1.68 -10.82 -22.89
CA SER A 8 2.44 -11.87 -22.21
C SER A 8 2.02 -12.16 -20.77
N GLU A 9 1.39 -11.20 -20.09
CA GLU A 9 1.04 -11.32 -18.68
C GLU A 9 -0.02 -10.29 -18.26
N VAL A 10 -1.05 -10.75 -17.56
CA VAL A 10 -2.05 -9.88 -16.90
C VAL A 10 -2.26 -10.35 -15.47
N PHE A 11 -2.13 -9.43 -14.53
CA PHE A 11 -2.29 -9.72 -13.10
C PHE A 11 -2.71 -8.46 -12.32
N TYR A 12 -3.08 -8.66 -11.07
CA TYR A 12 -3.49 -7.61 -10.14
C TYR A 12 -2.48 -7.48 -9.01
N LYS A 13 -2.44 -6.29 -8.40
CA LYS A 13 -1.60 -6.01 -7.24
C LYS A 13 -2.37 -5.15 -6.27
N ILE A 14 -2.24 -5.46 -4.99
CA ILE A 14 -2.87 -4.71 -3.91
C ILE A 14 -1.76 -4.08 -3.07
N GLY A 15 -1.98 -2.87 -2.58
CA GLY A 15 -1.22 -2.41 -1.43
C GLY A 15 -1.37 -0.94 -1.07
N VAL A 16 -0.60 -0.51 -0.07
CA VAL A 16 -0.78 0.78 0.63
C VAL A 16 0.14 1.90 0.13
N ALA A 17 -0.40 3.00 -0.37
CA ALA A 17 0.39 4.16 -0.78
C ALA A 17 0.10 5.39 0.09
N GLN A 18 1.10 6.26 0.29
CA GLN A 18 0.84 7.66 0.66
C GLN A 18 0.38 8.48 -0.56
N ASP A 19 0.89 8.12 -1.74
CA ASP A 19 0.51 8.70 -3.03
C ASP A 19 0.35 7.54 -4.02
N VAL A 20 -0.90 7.28 -4.41
CA VAL A 20 -1.27 6.14 -5.25
C VAL A 20 -0.61 6.22 -6.62
N ASP A 21 -0.46 7.43 -7.17
CA ASP A 21 0.11 7.66 -8.49
C ASP A 21 1.64 7.46 -8.47
N LYS A 22 2.27 7.61 -7.30
CA LYS A 22 3.70 7.35 -7.12
C LYS A 22 4.01 5.96 -6.59
N ARG A 23 3.02 5.13 -6.21
CA ARG A 23 3.29 3.81 -5.61
C ARG A 23 4.12 2.93 -6.52
N PHE A 24 3.84 2.93 -7.83
CA PHE A 24 4.55 2.08 -8.78
C PHE A 24 5.88 2.69 -9.30
N ASN A 25 6.30 3.83 -8.75
CA ASN A 25 7.65 4.37 -8.94
C ASN A 25 8.65 3.77 -7.95
N PHE A 26 8.63 2.44 -7.78
CA PHE A 26 9.67 1.77 -7.02
C PHE A 26 10.96 1.84 -7.81
N GLY A 27 12.06 2.25 -7.18
CA GLY A 27 13.34 2.34 -7.88
C GLY A 27 14.40 1.51 -7.17
N LYS A 28 14.81 0.39 -7.77
CA LYS A 28 16.03 -0.33 -7.36
C LYS A 28 17.29 0.25 -8.02
N LYS A 29 17.15 0.87 -9.19
CA LYS A 29 18.29 1.35 -9.99
C LYS A 29 18.52 2.83 -9.72
N THR A 30 19.73 3.21 -9.32
CA THR A 30 20.06 4.63 -9.16
C THR A 30 19.99 5.35 -10.51
N VAL A 31 19.76 6.66 -10.49
CA VAL A 31 19.80 7.48 -11.72
C VAL A 31 21.13 7.29 -12.46
N LEU A 32 22.24 7.17 -11.73
CA LEU A 32 23.58 6.97 -12.30
C LEU A 32 23.72 5.62 -13.02
N GLU A 33 23.19 4.55 -12.43
CA GLU A 33 23.29 3.19 -12.99
C GLU A 33 22.30 2.97 -14.14
N SER A 34 21.26 3.79 -14.26
CA SER A 34 20.20 3.64 -15.26
C SER A 34 20.71 3.71 -16.72
N ASN A 35 19.93 3.19 -17.66
CA ASN A 35 20.25 3.24 -19.09
C ASN A 35 19.82 4.59 -19.73
N LEU A 36 19.47 5.59 -18.92
CA LEU A 36 19.08 6.91 -19.38
C LEU A 36 20.25 7.66 -20.04
N SER A 37 19.94 8.61 -20.90
CA SER A 37 20.95 9.50 -21.48
C SER A 37 21.62 10.36 -20.39
N LEU A 38 22.84 10.83 -20.63
CA LEU A 38 23.56 11.70 -19.68
C LEU A 38 22.73 12.95 -19.33
N THR A 39 22.09 13.55 -20.33
CA THR A 39 21.23 14.73 -20.17
C THR A 39 20.04 14.46 -19.26
N GLU A 40 19.37 13.32 -19.43
CA GLU A 40 18.25 12.92 -18.55
C GLU A 40 18.72 12.59 -17.13
N LYS A 41 19.87 11.94 -16.98
CA LYS A 41 20.47 11.67 -15.66
C LYS A 41 20.73 12.97 -14.91
N LEU A 42 21.37 13.94 -15.56
CA LEU A 42 21.62 15.27 -14.99
C LEU A 42 20.32 16.00 -14.63
N ALA A 43 19.33 16.02 -15.53
CA ALA A 43 18.04 16.67 -15.28
C ALA A 43 17.29 16.05 -14.09
N ARG A 44 17.38 14.73 -13.89
CA ARG A 44 16.77 14.02 -12.75
C ARG A 44 17.55 14.26 -11.45
N MET A 45 18.87 14.27 -11.50
CA MET A 45 19.71 14.61 -10.33
C MET A 45 19.49 16.04 -9.85
N MET A 46 19.33 17.00 -10.77
CA MET A 46 18.97 18.39 -10.45
C MET A 46 17.59 18.50 -9.76
N ARG A 47 16.67 17.60 -10.11
CA ARG A 47 15.36 17.43 -9.43
C ARG A 47 15.44 16.64 -8.12
N LYS A 48 16.65 16.28 -7.66
CA LYS A 48 16.91 15.44 -6.48
C LYS A 48 16.29 14.05 -6.57
N GLU A 49 15.99 13.56 -7.77
CA GLU A 49 15.57 12.17 -8.00
C GLU A 49 16.80 11.27 -7.84
N LYS A 50 16.76 10.35 -6.87
CA LYS A 50 17.87 9.40 -6.61
C LYS A 50 17.75 8.09 -7.40
N TYR A 51 16.52 7.68 -7.70
CA TYR A 51 16.22 6.39 -8.31
C TYR A 51 15.36 6.53 -9.55
N VAL A 52 15.53 5.60 -10.49
CA VAL A 52 14.66 5.44 -11.66
C VAL A 52 13.71 4.28 -11.37
N SER A 53 12.44 4.44 -11.76
CA SER A 53 11.47 3.37 -11.60
C SER A 53 11.96 2.08 -12.27
N ASP A 54 12.02 1.00 -11.51
CA ASP A 54 12.35 -0.34 -11.98
C ASP A 54 11.11 -1.10 -12.44
N PHE A 55 9.92 -0.49 -12.33
CA PHE A 55 8.66 -1.15 -12.56
C PHE A 55 8.48 -1.51 -14.06
N PRO A 56 8.45 -2.81 -14.42
CA PRO A 56 8.55 -3.21 -15.81
C PRO A 56 7.19 -3.32 -16.51
N TYR A 57 6.09 -3.11 -15.79
CA TYR A 57 4.73 -3.31 -16.28
C TYR A 57 3.98 -2.01 -16.54
N ASN A 58 3.00 -2.05 -17.44
CA ASN A 58 1.94 -1.05 -17.50
C ASN A 58 0.94 -1.32 -16.38
N TYR A 59 0.39 -0.26 -15.79
CA TYR A 59 -0.62 -0.38 -14.75
C TYR A 59 -1.79 0.55 -15.01
N GLU A 60 -2.94 0.13 -14.51
CA GLU A 60 -4.17 0.92 -14.46
C GLU A 60 -4.68 0.82 -13.02
N LYS A 61 -5.10 1.95 -12.46
CA LYS A 61 -5.70 2.00 -11.13
C LYS A 61 -7.15 1.54 -11.24
N ILE A 62 -7.47 0.41 -10.60
CA ILE A 62 -8.82 -0.16 -10.59
C ILE A 62 -9.67 0.50 -9.49
N HIS A 63 -9.14 0.56 -8.27
CA HIS A 63 -9.83 1.12 -7.12
C HIS A 63 -8.84 1.60 -6.06
N SER A 64 -9.25 2.56 -5.24
CA SER A 64 -8.49 3.04 -4.09
C SER A 64 -9.44 3.53 -3.01
N VAL A 65 -9.11 3.25 -1.75
CA VAL A 65 -9.80 3.77 -0.57
C VAL A 65 -8.79 4.51 0.31
N GLU A 66 -9.27 5.47 1.08
CA GLU A 66 -8.43 6.24 2.00
C GLU A 66 -8.61 5.74 3.43
N TYR A 67 -7.52 5.80 4.19
CA TYR A 67 -7.52 5.53 5.62
C TYR A 67 -6.90 6.73 6.32
N LYS A 68 -7.49 7.13 7.44
CA LYS A 68 -6.98 8.21 8.28
C LYS A 68 -5.58 7.97 8.82
N TYR A 69 -5.28 6.72 9.16
CA TYR A 69 -4.01 6.32 9.74
C TYR A 69 -3.35 5.22 8.90
N GLU A 70 -2.03 5.32 8.72
CA GLU A 70 -1.24 4.35 7.96
C GLU A 70 -1.38 2.93 8.51
N GLY A 71 -1.45 2.77 9.83
CA GLY A 71 -1.57 1.45 10.46
C GLY A 71 -2.87 0.72 10.10
N ASP A 72 -3.97 1.45 9.93
CA ASP A 72 -5.24 0.90 9.48
C ASP A 72 -5.13 0.37 8.05
N ALA A 73 -4.50 1.14 7.16
CA ALA A 73 -4.25 0.72 5.78
C ALA A 73 -3.38 -0.54 5.71
N LEU A 74 -2.35 -0.64 6.54
CA LEU A 74 -1.46 -1.82 6.60
C LEU A 74 -2.18 -3.07 7.14
N ILE A 75 -3.08 -2.91 8.11
CA ILE A 75 -3.91 -4.02 8.59
C ILE A 75 -4.87 -4.48 7.49
N ALA A 76 -5.50 -3.54 6.79
CA ALA A 76 -6.41 -3.83 5.69
C ALA A 76 -5.70 -4.56 4.54
N GLU A 77 -4.51 -4.08 4.12
CA GLU A 77 -3.67 -4.74 3.12
C GLU A 77 -3.36 -6.18 3.52
N LYS A 78 -2.91 -6.41 4.76
CA LYS A 78 -2.62 -7.75 5.25
C LYS A 78 -3.86 -8.66 5.22
N SER A 79 -5.00 -8.17 5.71
CA SER A 79 -6.27 -8.91 5.69
C SER A 79 -6.67 -9.34 4.28
N ILE A 80 -6.60 -8.41 3.32
CA ILE A 80 -6.94 -8.69 1.93
C ILE A 80 -5.94 -9.67 1.32
N LEU A 81 -4.64 -9.48 1.53
CA LEU A 81 -3.59 -10.39 1.05
C LEU A 81 -3.78 -11.81 1.59
N ASP A 82 -4.18 -11.95 2.86
CA ASP A 82 -4.48 -13.25 3.45
C ASP A 82 -5.72 -13.91 2.80
N ILE A 83 -6.78 -13.13 2.50
CA ILE A 83 -7.99 -13.60 1.80
C ILE A 83 -7.66 -14.09 0.38
N ILE A 84 -6.82 -13.35 -0.35
CA ILE A 84 -6.50 -13.65 -1.75
C ILE A 84 -5.25 -14.51 -1.93
N LYS A 85 -4.65 -14.99 -0.84
CA LYS A 85 -3.41 -15.77 -0.86
C LYS A 85 -3.46 -16.98 -1.79
N LYS A 86 -4.64 -17.59 -1.94
CA LYS A 86 -4.86 -18.71 -2.87
C LYS A 86 -4.71 -18.34 -4.35
N TYR A 87 -4.84 -17.06 -4.70
CA TYR A 87 -4.65 -16.50 -6.04
C TYR A 87 -3.27 -15.89 -6.23
N GLN A 88 -2.34 -16.11 -5.28
CA GLN A 88 -1.01 -15.51 -5.32
C GLN A 88 -0.31 -15.85 -6.64
N TYR A 89 0.23 -14.81 -7.26
CA TYR A 89 0.93 -14.88 -8.53
C TYR A 89 2.32 -14.29 -8.38
N TRP A 90 3.30 -14.95 -8.98
CA TRP A 90 4.67 -14.46 -9.05
C TRP A 90 4.96 -14.00 -10.48
N PRO A 91 5.03 -12.67 -10.72
CA PRO A 91 5.31 -12.13 -12.04
C PRO A 91 6.66 -12.59 -12.59
N LYS A 92 6.75 -12.70 -13.92
CA LYS A 92 7.97 -13.14 -14.63
C LYS A 92 9.15 -12.17 -14.42
N GLU A 93 8.89 -10.87 -14.48
CA GLU A 93 9.90 -9.84 -14.26
C GLU A 93 10.05 -9.54 -12.75
N ASP A 94 11.29 -9.39 -12.28
CA ASP A 94 11.54 -9.07 -10.88
C ASP A 94 11.33 -7.58 -10.60
N PHE A 95 10.48 -7.24 -9.64
CA PHE A 95 10.29 -5.87 -9.16
C PHE A 95 9.92 -5.83 -7.68
N SER A 96 10.02 -4.64 -7.09
CA SER A 96 9.71 -4.42 -5.68
C SER A 96 8.21 -4.63 -5.38
N GLY A 97 7.90 -5.48 -4.40
CA GLY A 97 6.51 -5.78 -4.02
C GLY A 97 5.84 -6.85 -4.89
N LYS A 98 6.58 -7.63 -5.67
CA LYS A 98 6.05 -8.77 -6.44
C LYS A 98 5.26 -9.80 -5.61
N SER A 99 5.50 -9.86 -4.29
CA SER A 99 4.78 -10.74 -3.36
C SER A 99 3.32 -10.38 -3.14
N GLU A 100 2.92 -9.17 -3.53
CA GLU A 100 1.56 -8.62 -3.38
C GLU A 100 0.73 -8.80 -4.67
N CYS A 101 1.16 -9.67 -5.58
CA CYS A 101 0.53 -9.89 -6.87
C CYS A 101 -0.39 -11.12 -6.87
N VAL A 102 -1.48 -11.03 -7.61
CA VAL A 102 -2.45 -12.10 -7.79
C VAL A 102 -2.90 -12.23 -9.23
N SER A 103 -3.24 -13.45 -9.64
CA SER A 103 -3.83 -13.74 -10.93
C SER A 103 -5.09 -14.56 -10.72
N CYS A 104 -6.14 -14.24 -11.46
CA CYS A 104 -7.41 -14.96 -11.42
C CYS A 104 -7.82 -15.34 -12.83
N ASP A 105 -8.50 -16.49 -12.95
CA ASP A 105 -8.98 -17.00 -14.22
C ASP A 105 -9.98 -16.04 -14.84
N ALA A 106 -9.96 -15.93 -16.17
CA ALA A 106 -10.73 -14.94 -16.92
C ALA A 106 -12.25 -14.99 -16.64
N SER A 107 -12.80 -16.15 -16.28
CA SER A 107 -14.23 -16.32 -15.95
C SER A 107 -14.63 -15.63 -14.64
N ASP A 108 -13.69 -15.44 -13.71
CA ASP A 108 -13.98 -15.04 -12.33
C ASP A 108 -13.44 -13.64 -12.00
N VAL A 109 -12.78 -12.99 -12.97
CA VAL A 109 -12.13 -11.68 -12.81
C VAL A 109 -13.08 -10.61 -12.26
N ASP A 110 -14.29 -10.52 -12.81
CA ASP A 110 -15.22 -9.46 -12.45
C ASP A 110 -15.82 -9.66 -11.06
N GLU A 111 -16.15 -10.91 -10.70
CA GLU A 111 -16.61 -11.24 -9.36
C GLU A 111 -15.50 -11.04 -8.32
N PHE A 112 -14.28 -11.48 -8.63
CA PHE A 112 -13.10 -11.26 -7.81
C PHE A 112 -12.90 -9.77 -7.51
N LYS A 113 -12.87 -8.92 -8.56
CA LYS A 113 -12.74 -7.46 -8.41
C LYS A 113 -13.84 -6.88 -7.55
N LYS A 114 -15.10 -7.22 -7.82
CA LYS A 114 -16.26 -6.71 -7.08
C LYS A 114 -16.19 -7.07 -5.60
N ASN A 115 -15.80 -8.30 -5.26
CA ASN A 115 -15.69 -8.75 -3.88
C ASN A 115 -14.57 -8.02 -3.12
N ILE A 116 -13.41 -7.80 -3.76
CA ILE A 116 -12.31 -7.05 -3.16
C ILE A 116 -12.69 -5.57 -2.97
N ILE A 117 -13.29 -4.93 -3.97
CA ILE A 117 -13.75 -3.54 -3.88
C ILE A 117 -14.75 -3.38 -2.73
N LYS A 118 -15.77 -4.25 -2.68
CA LYS A 118 -16.78 -4.24 -1.61
C LYS A 118 -16.15 -4.40 -0.21
N HIS A 119 -15.14 -5.27 -0.08
CA HIS A 119 -14.43 -5.45 1.18
C HIS A 119 -13.63 -4.20 1.56
N MET A 120 -12.91 -3.60 0.60
CA MET A 120 -12.14 -2.36 0.82
C MET A 120 -13.04 -1.20 1.26
N ASP A 121 -14.18 -1.02 0.60
CA ASP A 121 -15.12 0.07 0.92
C ASP A 121 -15.74 -0.12 2.31
N ALA A 122 -16.12 -1.35 2.65
CA ALA A 122 -16.67 -1.66 3.96
C ALA A 122 -15.65 -1.45 5.09
N ASP A 123 -14.43 -1.99 4.94
CA ASP A 123 -13.37 -1.86 5.95
C ASP A 123 -12.93 -0.39 6.12
N SER A 124 -12.71 0.34 5.03
CA SER A 124 -12.37 1.77 5.09
C SER A 124 -13.45 2.60 5.79
N SER A 125 -14.73 2.36 5.45
CA SER A 125 -15.84 3.07 6.08
C SER A 125 -15.95 2.77 7.58
N GLU A 126 -15.82 1.51 7.96
CA GLU A 126 -15.87 1.10 9.36
C GLU A 126 -14.69 1.69 10.17
N ARG A 127 -13.49 1.69 9.60
CA ARG A 127 -12.31 2.24 10.26
C ARG A 127 -12.38 3.75 10.41
N GLU A 128 -12.83 4.49 9.40
CA GLU A 128 -13.01 5.94 9.54
C GLU A 128 -14.02 6.26 10.65
N LYS A 129 -15.14 5.54 10.72
CA LYS A 129 -16.15 5.73 11.76
C LYS A 129 -15.60 5.49 13.17
N ASN A 130 -14.72 4.51 13.32
CA ASN A 130 -14.14 4.12 14.62
C ASN A 130 -12.81 4.82 14.93
N ALA A 131 -12.28 5.63 14.00
CA ALA A 131 -10.99 6.26 14.13
C ALA A 131 -11.01 7.30 15.27
N PRO A 132 -10.05 7.27 16.22
CA PRO A 132 -9.90 8.36 17.17
C PRO A 132 -9.61 9.67 16.43
N ASN A 133 -9.90 10.81 17.06
CA ASN A 133 -9.51 12.10 16.49
C ASN A 133 -7.98 12.23 16.44
N GLN A 134 -7.48 13.06 15.51
CA GLN A 134 -6.05 13.18 15.23
C GLN A 134 -5.23 13.60 16.46
N LEU A 135 -5.77 14.50 17.28
CA LEU A 135 -5.08 14.99 18.47
C LEU A 135 -4.86 13.86 19.48
N LEU A 136 -5.92 13.09 19.77
CA LEU A 136 -5.87 11.95 20.68
C LEU A 136 -4.89 10.88 20.18
N TYR A 137 -4.93 10.57 18.89
CA TYR A 137 -4.00 9.62 18.27
C TYR A 137 -2.55 10.08 18.39
N ASN A 138 -2.27 11.36 18.11
CA ASN A 138 -0.93 11.93 18.23
C ASN A 138 -0.44 11.91 19.69
N MET A 139 -1.30 12.24 20.66
CA MET A 139 -0.97 12.16 22.08
C MET A 139 -0.62 10.74 22.51
N ALA A 140 -1.42 9.75 22.09
CA ALA A 140 -1.15 8.34 22.38
C ALA A 140 0.14 7.83 21.70
N ASN A 141 0.36 8.17 20.43
CA ASN A 141 1.56 7.76 19.67
C ASN A 141 2.86 8.34 20.24
N ASN A 142 2.79 9.51 20.88
CA ASN A 142 3.94 10.18 21.48
C ASN A 142 4.24 9.69 22.91
N LYS A 143 3.48 8.75 23.47
CA LYS A 143 3.83 8.16 24.77
C LYS A 143 5.15 7.41 24.67
N THR A 144 6.07 7.73 25.58
CA THR A 144 7.39 7.09 25.73
C THR A 144 7.35 5.58 25.97
N SER A 145 6.20 5.04 26.40
CA SER A 145 5.97 3.60 26.59
C SER A 145 5.79 2.82 25.27
N ILE A 146 5.45 3.48 24.15
CA ILE A 146 5.23 2.80 22.86
C ILE A 146 6.53 2.84 22.03
N ARG A 147 7.38 1.83 22.23
CA ARG A 147 8.67 1.66 21.52
C ARG A 147 8.64 0.63 20.39
N GLU A 148 7.47 0.10 20.06
CA GLU A 148 7.28 -0.89 19.00
C GLU A 148 7.65 -0.31 17.62
N GLN A 149 8.42 -1.08 16.86
CA GLN A 149 8.92 -0.74 15.52
C GLN A 149 7.98 -1.26 14.43
N ASP A 150 7.35 -2.41 14.63
CA ASP A 150 6.36 -2.94 13.71
C ASP A 150 5.17 -1.97 13.63
N LYS A 151 4.92 -1.43 12.43
CA LYS A 151 3.92 -0.38 12.22
C LYS A 151 2.50 -0.82 12.60
N ILE A 152 2.15 -2.09 12.32
CA ILE A 152 0.82 -2.64 12.64
C ILE A 152 0.68 -2.78 14.16
N LYS A 153 1.64 -3.43 14.82
CA LYS A 153 1.61 -3.62 16.28
C LYS A 153 1.63 -2.27 17.01
N ARG A 154 2.46 -1.33 16.56
CA ARG A 154 2.53 0.02 17.09
C ARG A 154 1.16 0.70 17.00
N HIS A 155 0.53 0.66 15.83
CA HIS A 155 -0.79 1.25 15.63
C HIS A 155 -1.85 0.65 16.57
N LEU A 156 -1.88 -0.68 16.73
CA LEU A 156 -2.80 -1.34 17.67
C LEU A 156 -2.59 -0.88 19.12
N LEU A 157 -1.33 -0.73 19.55
CA LEU A 157 -1.00 -0.18 20.88
C LEU A 157 -1.47 1.27 21.04
N VAL A 158 -1.31 2.10 20.01
CA VAL A 158 -1.80 3.49 20.01
C VAL A 158 -3.31 3.53 20.13
N LEU A 159 -4.05 2.68 19.41
CA LEU A 159 -5.51 2.60 19.52
C LEU A 159 -5.97 2.17 20.92
N ASP A 160 -5.29 1.20 21.54
CA ASP A 160 -5.57 0.79 22.92
C ASP A 160 -5.34 1.94 23.92
N GLU A 161 -4.27 2.71 23.74
CA GLU A 161 -4.01 3.88 24.56
C GLU A 161 -5.04 5.00 24.34
N CYS A 162 -5.47 5.25 23.10
CA CYS A 162 -6.57 6.17 22.82
C CYS A 162 -7.84 5.80 23.61
N LYS A 163 -8.18 4.51 23.67
CA LYS A 163 -9.33 4.01 24.46
C LYS A 163 -9.13 4.27 25.96
N LYS A 164 -7.93 4.05 26.49
CA LYS A 164 -7.60 4.32 27.89
C LYS A 164 -7.74 5.80 28.25
N ILE A 165 -7.22 6.70 27.40
CA ILE A 165 -7.34 8.15 27.60
C ILE A 165 -8.81 8.60 27.55
N ALA A 166 -9.56 8.11 26.56
CA ALA A 166 -10.98 8.46 26.41
C ALA A 166 -11.82 8.02 27.61
N ASN A 167 -11.53 6.85 28.19
CA ASN A 167 -12.24 6.34 29.37
C ASN A 167 -11.88 7.09 30.66
N ARG A 168 -10.63 7.55 30.82
CA ARG A 168 -10.21 8.37 31.97
C ARG A 168 -10.89 9.73 32.01
N ASN A 169 -11.21 10.30 30.85
CA ASN A 169 -11.90 11.60 30.77
C ASN A 169 -13.42 11.50 30.99
N LYS A 170 -13.96 10.29 31.14
CA LYS A 170 -15.39 10.03 31.44
C LYS A 170 -15.64 9.68 32.92
N ALA A 171 -14.58 9.41 33.69
CA ALA A 171 -14.62 9.15 35.12
C ALA A 171 -14.30 10.43 35.89
#